data_AF-A0A426XM37-F1
#
_entry.id   AF-A0A426XM37-F1
#
_cell.length_a   1.000
_cell.length_b   1.000
_cell.length_c   1.000
_cell.angle_alpha   90.00
_cell.angle_beta   90.00
_cell.angle_gamma   90.00
#
_symmetry.space_group_name_H-M   'P 1'
#
loop_
_entity.id
_entity.type
_entity.pdbx_description
1 polymer ?
#
loop_
_entity_poly.entity_id
_entity_poly.type
_entity_poly.pdbx_seq_one_letter_code
_entity_poly.pdbx_strand_id
1 'polypeptide(L)'
;MVYYLDLGFWANLEVDIVANGGSDPHVAIRENHSIHLYQMRSIHLRGLTKISSALALVIKAALQFAILIWFLCVKIPRPDVFLVQNPPSVPTLAAVKLSSWLRRSKFIIDWHNFGYTLLGLSHGRSHIIVKIYHWFESYFGRMADVSLCVTRAMQHELAENWRIKATVLYDQPPEFFHPASMRQMHEFLNLHRSILCFGANFLKHFYLLVAAQEGLDTDEAITELNQSSDTLFSSQIGSNIFLKPNRPALVVSSTS
;
A
#
# COMPACT_ATOMS: atom_id res chain seq x y z
N MET A 1 -2.53 -6.16 -3.12
CA MET A 1 -1.65 -6.70 -4.18
C MET A 1 -1.59 -5.64 -5.25
N VAL A 2 -0.44 -4.97 -5.36
CA VAL A 2 -0.20 -3.96 -6.39
C VAL A 2 0.63 -4.64 -7.46
N TYR A 3 0.01 -4.83 -8.62
CA TYR A 3 0.50 -5.69 -9.68
C TYR A 3 1.77 -5.16 -10.35
N TYR A 4 2.74 -6.05 -10.60
CA TYR A 4 3.63 -5.87 -11.75
C TYR A 4 2.83 -6.23 -13.02
N LEU A 5 2.01 -5.28 -13.48
CA LEU A 5 1.28 -5.38 -14.76
C LEU A 5 2.23 -5.52 -15.97
N ASP A 6 3.51 -5.19 -15.79
CA ASP A 6 4.49 -5.08 -16.86
C ASP A 6 5.22 -6.39 -17.21
N LEU A 7 5.30 -7.35 -16.28
CA LEU A 7 6.06 -8.59 -16.50
C LEU A 7 5.43 -9.50 -17.57
N GLY A 8 4.09 -9.55 -17.62
CA GLY A 8 3.38 -10.33 -18.64
C GLY A 8 3.42 -9.67 -20.03
N PHE A 9 3.49 -8.33 -20.09
CA PHE A 9 3.42 -7.58 -21.34
C PHE A 9 4.77 -7.53 -22.08
N TRP A 10 5.88 -7.36 -21.37
CA TRP A 10 7.19 -7.13 -22.01
C TRP A 10 8.05 -8.40 -22.19
N ALA A 11 7.79 -9.47 -21.44
CA ALA A 11 8.70 -10.62 -21.40
C ALA A 11 8.10 -11.93 -21.95
N ASN A 12 6.90 -11.91 -22.52
CA ASN A 12 6.19 -13.12 -23.00
C ASN A 12 6.17 -14.23 -21.94
N LEU A 13 5.95 -13.84 -20.68
CA LEU A 13 5.89 -14.74 -19.53
C LEU A 13 4.45 -15.12 -19.23
N GLU A 14 4.23 -16.40 -18.93
CA GLU A 14 3.00 -16.85 -18.27
C GLU A 14 3.07 -16.52 -16.78
N VAL A 15 2.01 -15.92 -16.25
CA VAL A 15 1.96 -15.42 -14.87
C VAL A 15 0.76 -15.98 -14.13
N ASP A 16 1.02 -16.81 -13.14
CA ASP A 16 0.02 -17.31 -12.20
C ASP A 16 -0.08 -16.40 -10.97
N ILE A 17 -1.21 -15.72 -10.80
CA ILE A 17 -1.43 -14.81 -9.67
C ILE A 17 -2.28 -15.52 -8.62
N VAL A 18 -1.70 -15.69 -7.43
CA VAL A 18 -2.40 -16.24 -6.25
C VAL A 18 -2.75 -15.13 -5.29
N ALA A 19 -4.03 -14.78 -5.19
CA ALA A 19 -4.49 -13.64 -4.39
C ALA A 19 -5.67 -14.00 -3.50
N ASN A 20 -5.78 -13.35 -2.34
CA ASN A 20 -7.03 -13.38 -1.58
C ASN A 20 -8.12 -12.67 -2.39
N GLY A 21 -9.35 -13.19 -2.38
CA GLY A 21 -10.47 -12.50 -2.97
C GLY A 21 -10.85 -11.20 -2.24
N GLY A 22 -11.67 -10.38 -2.89
CA GLY A 22 -12.23 -9.16 -2.29
C GLY A 22 -12.68 -8.14 -3.34
N SER A 23 -11.75 -7.65 -4.14
CA SER A 23 -12.01 -6.69 -5.22
C SER A 23 -11.73 -7.31 -6.58
N ASP A 24 -12.45 -6.85 -7.61
CA ASP A 24 -12.18 -7.24 -8.98
C ASP A 24 -10.81 -6.69 -9.44
N PRO A 25 -10.00 -7.48 -10.16
CA PRO A 25 -8.74 -7.03 -10.71
C PRO A 25 -8.98 -5.97 -11.81
N HIS A 26 -7.96 -5.15 -12.06
CA HIS A 26 -8.00 -4.18 -13.15
C HIS A 26 -8.22 -4.87 -14.50
N VAL A 27 -8.92 -4.21 -15.43
CA VAL A 27 -9.33 -4.75 -16.73
C VAL A 27 -8.14 -5.34 -17.50
N ALA A 28 -7.01 -4.63 -17.51
CA ALA A 28 -5.76 -5.05 -18.15
C ALA A 28 -5.20 -6.41 -17.65
N ILE A 29 -5.56 -6.84 -16.46
CA ILE A 29 -5.14 -8.14 -15.90
C ILE A 29 -6.14 -9.23 -16.28
N ARG A 30 -7.42 -8.88 -16.25
CA ARG A 30 -8.52 -9.79 -16.56
C ARG A 30 -8.54 -10.18 -18.05
N GLU A 31 -8.17 -9.25 -18.92
CA GLU A 31 -8.19 -9.43 -20.38
C GLU A 31 -6.88 -10.00 -20.93
N ASN A 32 -5.85 -10.17 -20.09
CA ASN A 32 -4.57 -10.71 -20.53
C ASN A 32 -4.58 -12.24 -20.51
N HIS A 33 -4.39 -12.86 -21.68
CA HIS A 33 -4.40 -14.32 -21.84
C HIS A 33 -3.22 -15.03 -21.17
N SER A 34 -2.10 -14.34 -20.96
CA SER A 34 -0.91 -14.89 -20.30
C SER A 34 -0.98 -14.81 -18.78
N ILE A 35 -2.06 -14.24 -18.22
CA ILE A 35 -2.25 -14.10 -16.78
C ILE A 35 -3.38 -15.02 -16.31
N HIS A 36 -3.08 -15.89 -15.35
CA HIS A 36 -4.03 -16.81 -14.75
C HIS A 36 -4.28 -16.46 -13.28
N LEU A 37 -5.54 -16.15 -12.96
CA LEU A 37 -5.93 -15.69 -11.63
C LEU A 37 -6.46 -16.85 -10.76
N TYR A 38 -5.75 -17.12 -9.67
CA TYR A 38 -6.12 -18.11 -8.66
C TYR A 38 -6.57 -17.41 -7.39
N GLN A 39 -7.88 -17.18 -7.28
CA GLN A 39 -8.45 -16.55 -6.10
C GLN A 39 -8.56 -17.54 -4.94
N MET A 40 -7.94 -17.18 -3.81
CA MET A 40 -8.05 -17.88 -2.54
C MET A 40 -9.25 -17.34 -1.76
N ARG A 41 -10.07 -18.26 -1.25
CA ARG A 41 -11.16 -17.91 -0.35
C ARG A 41 -10.58 -17.55 1.02
N SER A 42 -10.91 -16.36 1.51
CA SER A 42 -10.53 -15.92 2.85
C SER A 42 -11.16 -16.85 3.91
N ILE A 43 -10.32 -17.43 4.76
CA ILE A 43 -10.75 -18.28 5.86
C ILE A 43 -11.39 -17.42 6.93
N HIS A 44 -12.69 -17.61 7.14
CA HIS A 44 -13.43 -17.02 8.24
C HIS A 44 -13.65 -18.10 9.30
N LEU A 45 -12.94 -17.98 10.42
CA LEU A 45 -13.16 -18.83 11.59
C LEU A 45 -14.47 -18.41 12.29
N ARG A 46 -15.63 -18.74 11.70
CA ARG A 46 -16.93 -18.57 12.36
C ARG A 46 -17.12 -19.70 13.38
N GLY A 47 -17.41 -19.35 14.63
CA GLY A 47 -17.80 -20.32 15.68
C GLY A 47 -16.76 -20.62 16.76
N LEU A 48 -15.59 -19.98 16.75
CA LEU A 48 -14.56 -20.16 17.79
C LEU A 48 -14.70 -19.15 18.96
N THR A 49 -15.91 -18.96 19.48
CA THR A 49 -16.18 -18.00 20.58
C THR A 49 -15.50 -18.39 21.91
N LYS A 50 -15.02 -19.63 22.03
CA LYS A 50 -14.39 -20.18 23.24
C LYS A 50 -12.87 -20.31 23.19
N ILE A 51 -12.24 -19.97 22.06
CA ILE A 51 -10.78 -20.06 21.90
C ILE A 51 -10.17 -18.70 22.21
N SER A 52 -9.05 -18.67 22.94
CA SER A 52 -8.33 -17.42 23.17
C SER A 52 -7.96 -16.76 21.83
N SER A 53 -8.05 -15.44 21.77
CA SER A 53 -7.78 -14.68 20.53
C SER A 53 -6.43 -15.03 19.89
N ALA A 54 -5.40 -15.30 20.70
CA ALA A 54 -4.09 -15.74 20.25
C ALA A 54 -4.11 -17.11 19.56
N LEU A 55 -4.78 -18.11 20.15
CA LEU A 55 -4.86 -19.45 19.56
C LEU A 55 -5.69 -19.43 18.26
N ALA A 56 -6.73 -18.61 18.17
CA ALA A 56 -7.49 -18.41 16.93
C ALA A 56 -6.61 -17.84 15.81
N LEU A 57 -5.71 -16.90 16.10
CA LEU A 57 -4.75 -16.36 15.12
C LEU A 57 -3.75 -17.43 14.64
N VAL A 58 -3.23 -18.25 15.55
CA VAL A 58 -2.32 -19.36 15.19
C VAL A 58 -3.02 -20.39 14.32
N ILE A 59 -4.25 -20.79 14.68
CA ILE A 59 -5.05 -21.71 13.86
C ILE A 59 -5.31 -21.11 12.49
N LYS A 60 -5.68 -19.83 12.41
CA LYS A 60 -5.89 -19.14 11.14
C LYS A 60 -4.63 -19.16 10.27
N ALA A 61 -3.47 -18.84 10.85
CA ALA A 61 -2.20 -18.86 10.15
C ALA A 61 -1.82 -20.28 9.68
N ALA A 62 -2.02 -21.31 10.51
CA ALA A 62 -1.74 -22.69 10.15
C ALA A 62 -2.64 -23.19 9.00
N LEU A 63 -3.93 -22.87 9.05
CA LEU A 63 -4.85 -23.21 7.96
C LEU A 63 -4.49 -22.46 6.68
N GLN A 64 -4.17 -21.16 6.77
CA GLN A 64 -3.74 -20.37 5.62
C GLN A 64 -2.43 -20.92 5.02
N PHE A 65 -1.49 -21.38 5.85
CA PHE A 65 -0.27 -22.04 5.40
C PHE A 65 -0.58 -23.32 4.62
N ALA A 66 -1.45 -24.19 5.16
CA ALA A 66 -1.84 -25.43 4.49
C ALA A 66 -2.53 -25.18 3.15
N ILE A 67 -3.45 -24.20 3.09
CA ILE A 67 -4.11 -23.80 1.85
C ILE A 67 -3.09 -23.27 0.83
N LEU A 68 -2.18 -22.40 1.26
CA LEU A 68 -1.14 -21.87 0.37
C LEU A 68 -0.27 -22.98 -0.21
N ILE A 69 0.20 -23.92 0.62
CA ILE A 69 0.98 -25.07 0.13
C ILE A 69 0.18 -25.88 -0.89
N TRP A 70 -1.10 -26.15 -0.62
CA TRP A 70 -1.94 -26.88 -1.58
C TRP A 70 -2.09 -26.13 -2.91
N PHE A 71 -2.32 -24.82 -2.87
CA PHE A 71 -2.39 -24.01 -4.09
C PHE A 71 -1.07 -24.05 -4.87
N LEU A 72 0.05 -23.74 -4.22
CA LEU A 72 1.36 -23.59 -4.86
C LEU A 72 1.99 -24.92 -5.31
N CYS A 73 1.64 -26.04 -4.68
CA CYS A 73 2.22 -27.34 -5.00
C CYS A 73 1.31 -28.24 -5.84
N VAL A 74 -0.02 -28.07 -5.75
CA VAL A 74 -1.00 -29.00 -6.35
C VAL A 74 -1.87 -28.32 -7.40
N LYS A 75 -2.44 -27.15 -7.09
CA LYS A 75 -3.42 -26.50 -7.96
C LYS A 75 -2.79 -25.79 -9.16
N ILE A 76 -1.62 -25.20 -8.95
CA ILE A 76 -0.95 -24.36 -9.94
C ILE A 76 0.13 -25.19 -10.66
N PRO A 77 0.33 -24.97 -11.98
CA PRO A 77 1.49 -25.51 -12.68
C PRO A 77 2.80 -25.19 -11.94
N ARG A 78 3.85 -25.97 -12.20
CA ARG A 78 5.15 -25.71 -11.58
C ARG A 78 5.71 -24.40 -12.18
N PRO A 79 5.92 -23.34 -11.38
CA PRO A 79 6.56 -22.14 -11.92
C PRO A 79 8.09 -22.29 -11.88
N ASP A 80 8.80 -21.55 -12.71
CA ASP A 80 10.25 -21.41 -12.59
C ASP A 80 10.64 -20.52 -11.40
N VAL A 81 9.79 -19.53 -11.11
CA VAL A 81 10.02 -18.50 -10.10
C VAL A 81 8.74 -18.23 -9.31
N PHE A 82 8.84 -18.22 -7.99
CA PHE A 82 7.85 -17.64 -7.09
C PHE A 82 8.27 -16.22 -6.73
N LEU A 83 7.40 -15.25 -6.99
CA LEU A 83 7.57 -13.85 -6.59
C LEU A 83 6.55 -13.50 -5.51
N VAL A 84 7.02 -13.05 -4.34
CA VAL A 84 6.16 -12.62 -3.23
C VAL A 84 6.25 -11.12 -3.04
N GLN A 85 5.13 -10.43 -3.17
CA GLN A 85 5.00 -9.04 -2.74
C GLN A 85 4.60 -8.99 -1.26
N ASN A 86 5.53 -8.58 -0.39
CA ASN A 86 5.27 -8.43 1.04
C ASN A 86 4.66 -7.04 1.32
N PRO A 87 3.51 -6.90 2.03
CA PRO A 87 2.77 -7.91 2.83
C PRO A 87 1.58 -8.62 2.17
N PRO A 88 1.16 -9.80 2.70
CA PRO A 88 1.47 -10.41 4.02
C PRO A 88 2.65 -11.41 4.07
N SER A 89 3.47 -11.34 5.13
CA SER A 89 4.62 -12.24 5.33
C SER A 89 4.31 -13.56 6.04
N VAL A 90 3.50 -13.53 7.09
CA VAL A 90 3.11 -14.74 7.86
C VAL A 90 1.73 -15.20 7.38
N PRO A 91 1.55 -16.47 6.97
CA PRO A 91 2.52 -17.55 6.85
C PRO A 91 3.17 -17.64 5.44
N THR A 92 2.91 -16.67 4.57
CA THR A 92 3.25 -16.69 3.13
C THR A 92 4.71 -17.00 2.84
N LEU A 93 5.68 -16.34 3.48
CA LEU A 93 7.09 -16.54 3.18
C LEU A 93 7.54 -17.97 3.49
N ALA A 94 7.03 -18.56 4.58
CA ALA A 94 7.30 -19.96 4.91
C ALA A 94 6.68 -20.91 3.88
N ALA A 95 5.42 -20.64 3.49
CA ALA A 95 4.73 -21.47 2.52
C ALA A 95 5.44 -21.45 1.17
N VAL A 96 5.75 -20.26 0.66
CA VAL A 96 6.44 -20.10 -0.62
C VAL A 96 7.85 -20.66 -0.58
N LYS A 97 8.59 -20.49 0.52
CA LYS A 97 9.92 -21.11 0.63
C LYS A 97 9.85 -22.63 0.56
N LEU A 98 8.89 -23.24 1.27
CA LEU A 98 8.70 -24.69 1.24
C LEU A 98 8.26 -25.15 -0.15
N SER A 99 7.31 -24.46 -0.79
CA SER A 99 6.87 -24.75 -2.16
C SER A 99 7.99 -24.59 -3.19
N SER A 100 8.78 -23.53 -3.11
CA SER A 100 9.98 -23.31 -3.94
C SER A 100 10.97 -24.46 -3.81
N TRP A 101 11.21 -24.95 -2.59
CA TRP A 101 12.10 -26.09 -2.37
C TRP A 101 11.53 -27.39 -2.96
N LEU A 102 10.27 -27.71 -2.66
CA LEU A 102 9.58 -28.91 -3.18
C LEU A 102 9.50 -28.91 -4.71
N ARG A 103 9.28 -27.72 -5.29
CA ARG A 103 9.11 -27.52 -6.72
C ARG A 103 10.39 -27.04 -7.38
N ARG A 104 11.56 -27.10 -6.74
CA ARG A 104 12.87 -26.64 -7.29
C ARG A 104 12.76 -25.34 -8.11
N SER A 105 12.01 -24.37 -7.61
CA SER A 105 11.75 -23.07 -8.24
C SER A 105 12.51 -21.99 -7.48
N LYS A 106 12.84 -20.87 -8.13
CA LYS A 106 13.47 -19.73 -7.44
C LYS A 106 12.47 -19.02 -6.55
N PHE A 107 12.93 -18.54 -5.40
CA PHE A 107 12.13 -17.76 -4.46
C PHE A 107 12.61 -16.31 -4.44
N ILE A 108 11.79 -15.40 -4.92
CA ILE A 108 12.05 -13.96 -4.96
C ILE A 108 11.06 -13.24 -4.03
N ILE A 109 11.58 -12.31 -3.23
CA ILE A 109 10.77 -11.42 -2.41
C ILE A 109 10.89 -10.00 -2.96
N ASP A 110 9.76 -9.34 -3.12
CA ASP A 110 9.65 -7.91 -3.38
C ASP A 110 9.13 -7.22 -2.11
N TRP A 111 10.01 -6.47 -1.45
CA TRP A 111 9.75 -5.78 -0.20
C TRP A 111 9.11 -4.42 -0.46
N HIS A 112 7.82 -4.29 -0.13
CA HIS A 112 7.07 -3.02 -0.21
C HIS A 112 6.83 -2.39 1.15
N ASN A 113 6.67 -3.22 2.17
CA ASN A 113 6.59 -2.82 3.57
C ASN A 113 7.08 -3.97 4.46
N PHE A 114 7.34 -3.68 5.74
CA PHE A 114 7.62 -4.70 6.73
C PHE A 114 6.34 -5.04 7.51
N GLY A 115 5.89 -6.28 7.49
CA GLY A 115 4.67 -6.66 8.19
C GLY A 115 4.77 -6.47 9.71
N TYR A 116 5.97 -6.59 10.30
CA TYR A 116 6.17 -6.32 11.73
C TYR A 116 5.96 -4.85 12.10
N THR A 117 6.28 -3.90 11.21
CA THR A 117 6.07 -2.46 11.49
C THR A 117 4.59 -2.14 11.49
N LEU A 118 3.84 -2.64 10.49
CA LEU A 118 2.38 -2.54 10.43
C LEU A 118 1.71 -3.14 11.67
N LEU A 119 2.14 -4.34 12.08
CA LEU A 119 1.61 -4.96 13.29
C LEU A 119 1.95 -4.15 14.56
N GLY A 120 3.15 -3.56 14.59
CA GLY A 120 3.61 -2.68 15.65
C GLY A 120 2.84 -1.37 15.77
N LEU A 121 2.26 -0.86 14.68
CA LEU A 121 1.34 0.29 14.72
C LEU A 121 0.04 -0.07 15.45
N SER A 122 -0.49 -1.28 15.25
CA SER A 122 -1.75 -1.69 15.89
C SER A 122 -1.59 -2.20 17.33
N HIS A 123 -0.49 -2.90 17.65
CA HIS A 123 -0.32 -3.58 18.95
C HIS A 123 0.80 -2.98 19.83
N GLY A 124 1.56 -2.02 19.32
CA GLY A 124 2.74 -1.45 19.97
C GLY A 124 4.02 -2.22 19.65
N ARG A 125 5.11 -1.47 19.42
CA ARG A 125 6.42 -2.02 18.99
C ARG A 125 7.08 -2.97 20.00
N SER A 126 6.78 -2.82 21.29
CA SER A 126 7.35 -3.64 22.37
C SER A 126 6.63 -4.99 22.54
N HIS A 127 5.49 -5.19 21.87
CA HIS A 127 4.66 -6.37 22.02
C HIS A 127 5.38 -7.64 21.53
N ILE A 128 5.25 -8.75 22.27
CA ILE A 128 5.98 -10.00 21.97
C ILE A 128 5.64 -10.56 20.59
N ILE A 129 4.36 -10.44 20.16
CA ILE A 129 3.92 -10.88 18.83
C ILE A 129 4.65 -10.10 17.73
N VAL A 130 4.92 -8.80 17.92
CA VAL A 130 5.65 -7.98 16.94
C VAL A 130 7.10 -8.45 16.82
N LYS A 131 7.75 -8.80 17.95
CA LYS A 131 9.10 -9.38 17.95
C LYS A 131 9.14 -10.74 17.24
N ILE A 132 8.15 -11.59 17.48
CA ILE A 132 8.01 -12.89 16.78
C ILE A 132 7.82 -12.67 15.28
N TYR A 133 6.95 -11.72 14.90
CA TYR A 133 6.71 -11.38 13.50
C TYR A 133 7.98 -10.85 12.82
N HIS A 134 8.70 -9.94 13.48
CA HIS A 134 10.00 -9.45 13.01
C HIS A 134 11.01 -10.57 12.81
N TRP A 135 11.15 -11.47 13.80
CA TRP A 135 12.02 -12.63 13.68
C TRP A 135 11.63 -13.53 12.50
N PHE A 136 10.33 -13.80 12.33
CA PHE A 136 9.83 -14.62 11.23
C PHE A 136 10.15 -13.99 9.87
N GLU A 137 9.84 -12.71 9.68
CA GLU A 137 10.12 -12.00 8.43
C GLU A 137 11.61 -11.97 8.13
N SER A 138 12.43 -11.67 9.13
CA SER A 138 13.89 -11.64 8.98
C SER A 138 14.46 -13.03 8.66
N TYR A 139 13.93 -14.09 9.30
CA TYR A 139 14.37 -15.47 9.08
C TYR A 139 14.03 -15.95 7.67
N PHE A 140 12.75 -15.92 7.28
CA PHE A 140 12.34 -16.39 5.95
C PHE A 140 12.77 -15.43 4.84
N GLY A 141 12.92 -14.14 5.15
CA GLY A 141 13.47 -13.14 4.22
C GLY A 141 14.88 -13.47 3.76
N ARG A 142 15.75 -13.95 4.67
CA ARG A 142 17.11 -14.41 4.32
C ARG A 142 17.15 -15.67 3.45
N MET A 143 16.04 -16.42 3.36
CA MET A 143 15.98 -17.66 2.60
C MET A 143 15.61 -17.46 1.13
N ALA A 144 15.35 -16.22 0.70
CA ALA A 144 15.09 -15.87 -0.68
C ALA A 144 16.36 -15.99 -1.54
N ASP A 145 16.20 -16.45 -2.78
CA ASP A 145 17.26 -16.44 -3.79
C ASP A 145 17.58 -15.01 -4.25
N VAL A 146 16.55 -14.16 -4.35
CA VAL A 146 16.65 -12.75 -4.75
C VAL A 146 15.73 -11.92 -3.88
N SER A 147 16.17 -10.71 -3.51
CA SER A 147 15.34 -9.71 -2.83
C SER A 147 15.32 -8.41 -3.63
N LEU A 148 14.13 -7.86 -3.83
CA LEU A 148 13.86 -6.56 -4.43
C LEU A 148 13.25 -5.64 -3.37
N CYS A 149 13.45 -4.34 -3.46
CA CYS A 149 12.83 -3.41 -2.52
C CYS A 149 12.52 -2.04 -3.14
N VAL A 150 11.47 -1.41 -2.67
CA VAL A 150 10.93 -0.17 -3.28
C VAL A 150 11.74 1.09 -3.00
N THR A 151 12.64 1.10 -2.02
CA THR A 151 13.44 2.28 -1.67
C THR A 151 14.86 1.94 -1.24
N ARG A 152 15.77 2.91 -1.38
CA ARG A 152 17.14 2.82 -0.82
C ARG A 152 17.13 2.71 0.70
N ALA A 153 16.25 3.43 1.38
CA ALA A 153 16.13 3.33 2.85
C ALA A 153 15.80 1.90 3.29
N MET A 154 14.86 1.26 2.60
CA MET A 154 14.53 -0.14 2.84
C MET A 154 15.68 -1.09 2.49
N GLN A 155 16.42 -0.83 1.41
CA GLN A 155 17.63 -1.59 1.08
C GLN A 155 18.66 -1.54 2.21
N HIS A 156 18.90 -0.35 2.78
CA HIS A 156 19.82 -0.17 3.91
C HIS A 156 19.35 -0.94 5.15
N GLU A 157 18.06 -0.83 5.51
CA GLU A 157 17.46 -1.59 6.62
C GLU A 157 17.62 -3.11 6.44
N LEU A 158 17.33 -3.61 5.23
CA LEU A 158 17.48 -5.03 4.88
C LEU A 158 18.94 -5.48 4.96
N ALA A 159 19.89 -4.66 4.50
CA ALA A 159 21.30 -4.99 4.49
C ALA A 159 21.91 -4.97 5.91
N GLU A 160 21.65 -3.93 6.69
CA GLU A 160 22.28 -3.71 7.99
C GLU A 160 21.64 -4.57 9.09
N ASN A 161 20.31 -4.55 9.20
CA ASN A 161 19.62 -5.23 10.29
C ASN A 161 19.31 -6.68 9.94
N TRP A 162 18.97 -6.96 8.68
CA TRP A 162 18.53 -8.30 8.28
C TRP A 162 19.60 -9.07 7.52
N ARG A 163 20.71 -8.45 7.13
CA ARG A 163 21.77 -9.08 6.31
C ARG A 163 21.25 -9.64 4.98
N ILE A 164 20.27 -8.96 4.40
CA ILE A 164 19.66 -9.30 3.11
C ILE A 164 20.17 -8.30 2.08
N LYS A 165 20.82 -8.80 1.02
CA LYS A 165 21.21 -7.97 -0.11
C LYS A 165 20.03 -7.84 -1.07
N ALA A 166 19.35 -6.69 -1.01
CA ALA A 166 18.25 -6.37 -1.92
C ALA A 166 18.70 -5.45 -3.06
N THR A 167 18.03 -5.53 -4.19
CA THR A 167 18.16 -4.58 -5.31
C THR A 167 17.00 -3.60 -5.27
N VAL A 168 17.29 -2.30 -5.37
CA VAL A 168 16.24 -1.28 -5.37
C VAL A 168 15.51 -1.28 -6.71
N LEU A 169 14.19 -1.39 -6.64
CA LEU A 169 13.29 -1.28 -7.77
C LEU A 169 12.13 -0.38 -7.33
N TYR A 170 12.20 0.90 -7.71
CA TYR A 170 11.21 1.87 -7.30
C TYR A 170 9.85 1.57 -7.92
N ASP A 171 8.80 1.63 -7.12
CA ASP A 171 7.43 1.55 -7.63
C ASP A 171 7.15 2.70 -8.57
N GLN A 172 6.62 2.35 -9.75
CA GLN A 172 6.07 3.33 -10.67
C GLN A 172 4.55 3.24 -10.61
N PRO A 173 3.86 4.40 -10.56
CA PRO A 173 2.41 4.40 -10.63
C PRO A 173 1.98 3.89 -12.02
N PRO A 174 0.90 3.10 -12.12
CA PRO A 174 0.30 2.76 -13.40
C PRO A 174 0.02 3.98 -14.27
N GLU A 175 0.03 3.83 -15.60
CA GLU A 175 -0.15 4.93 -16.56
C GLU A 175 -1.43 5.76 -16.35
N PHE A 176 -2.49 5.15 -15.79
CA PHE A 176 -3.73 5.86 -15.49
C PHE A 176 -3.62 6.85 -14.33
N PHE A 177 -2.57 6.76 -13.50
CA PHE A 177 -2.24 7.79 -12.52
C PHE A 177 -1.44 8.89 -13.19
N HIS A 178 -2.11 9.97 -13.54
CA HIS A 178 -1.49 11.17 -14.06
C HIS A 178 -1.73 12.35 -13.11
N PRO A 179 -0.89 13.40 -13.17
CA PRO A 179 -1.18 14.65 -12.48
C PRO A 179 -2.58 15.15 -12.80
N ALA A 180 -3.35 15.53 -11.77
CA ALA A 180 -4.68 16.09 -11.96
C ALA A 180 -4.60 17.41 -12.73
N SER A 181 -5.57 17.67 -13.61
CA SER A 181 -5.70 18.98 -14.24
C SER A 181 -6.01 20.06 -13.20
N MET A 182 -5.69 21.31 -13.51
CA MET A 182 -5.98 22.47 -12.66
C MET A 182 -7.46 22.53 -12.22
N ARG A 183 -8.38 22.17 -13.13
CA ARG A 183 -9.81 22.11 -12.84
C ARG A 183 -10.16 20.98 -11.88
N GLN A 184 -9.71 19.76 -12.16
CA GLN A 184 -9.94 18.60 -11.28
C GLN A 184 -9.39 18.84 -9.88
N MET A 185 -8.21 19.44 -9.76
CA MET A 185 -7.62 19.80 -8.48
C MET A 185 -8.46 20.85 -7.75
N HIS A 186 -8.90 21.91 -8.45
CA HIS A 186 -9.76 22.95 -7.87
C HIS A 186 -11.09 22.39 -7.37
N GLU A 187 -11.77 21.59 -8.20
CA GLU A 187 -13.03 20.92 -7.83
C GLU A 187 -12.83 19.95 -6.66
N PHE A 188 -11.76 19.16 -6.66
CA PHE A 188 -11.43 18.24 -5.57
C PHE A 188 -11.22 18.99 -4.24
N LEU A 189 -10.43 20.07 -4.26
CA LEU A 189 -10.14 20.89 -3.07
C LEU A 189 -11.39 21.65 -2.60
N ASN A 190 -12.26 22.08 -3.51
CA ASN A 190 -13.55 22.68 -3.17
C ASN A 190 -14.50 21.65 -2.54
N LEU A 191 -14.60 20.45 -3.11
CA LEU A 191 -15.43 19.37 -2.57
C LEU A 191 -14.99 18.95 -1.17
N HIS A 192 -13.67 18.90 -0.93
CA HIS A 192 -13.08 18.52 0.34
C HIS A 192 -12.72 19.71 1.22
N ARG A 193 -13.31 20.88 0.94
CA ARG A 193 -13.07 22.11 1.71
C ARG A 193 -13.37 21.89 3.19
N SER A 194 -14.43 21.16 3.54
CA SER A 194 -14.78 20.83 4.92
C SER A 194 -13.77 19.93 5.63
N ILE A 195 -13.13 19.00 4.92
CA ILE A 195 -12.12 18.06 5.46
C ILE A 195 -10.78 18.78 5.65
N LEU A 196 -10.39 19.63 4.69
CA LEU A 196 -9.25 20.52 4.85
C LEU A 196 -9.51 21.58 5.94
N CYS A 197 -10.77 21.96 6.15
CA CYS A 197 -11.25 22.82 7.23
C CYS A 197 -11.48 22.12 8.56
N PHE A 198 -11.30 20.79 8.68
CA PHE A 198 -11.45 20.10 9.96
C PHE A 198 -10.30 20.43 10.94
N GLY A 199 -9.22 21.06 10.44
CA GLY A 199 -8.38 21.96 11.23
C GLY A 199 -9.04 23.32 11.42
N ALA A 200 -10.24 23.38 12.04
CA ALA A 200 -11.09 24.58 12.08
C ALA A 200 -10.42 25.81 12.72
N ASN A 201 -9.37 25.61 13.50
CA ASN A 201 -8.55 26.69 14.04
C ASN A 201 -7.43 27.12 13.10
N PHE A 202 -6.84 26.21 12.29
CA PHE A 202 -5.66 26.50 11.49
C PHE A 202 -5.97 27.39 10.29
N LEU A 203 -7.06 27.12 9.55
CA LEU A 203 -7.41 27.93 8.39
C LEU A 203 -8.01 29.27 8.74
N LYS A 204 -8.77 29.34 9.84
CA LYS A 204 -9.20 30.63 10.39
C LYS A 204 -7.97 31.44 10.81
N HIS A 205 -6.99 30.85 11.49
CA HIS A 205 -5.74 31.53 11.83
C HIS A 205 -4.91 31.92 10.61
N PHE A 206 -4.77 31.04 9.62
CA PHE A 206 -3.99 31.31 8.41
C PHE A 206 -4.63 32.40 7.58
N TYR A 207 -5.95 32.38 7.40
CA TYR A 207 -6.66 33.42 6.67
C TYR A 207 -6.68 34.74 7.44
N LEU A 208 -6.81 34.72 8.77
CA LEU A 208 -6.65 35.91 9.61
C LEU A 208 -5.22 36.47 9.54
N LEU A 209 -4.20 35.62 9.48
CA LEU A 209 -2.79 36.02 9.30
C LEU A 209 -2.56 36.67 7.94
N VAL A 210 -3.10 36.08 6.87
CA VAL A 210 -3.01 36.63 5.51
C VAL A 210 -3.82 37.93 5.40
N ALA A 211 -5.05 37.98 5.91
CA ALA A 211 -5.88 39.18 5.94
C ALA A 211 -5.26 40.30 6.78
N ALA A 212 -4.59 39.96 7.90
CA ALA A 212 -3.83 40.92 8.70
C ALA A 212 -2.58 41.45 7.97
N GLN A 213 -1.94 40.65 7.11
CA GLN A 213 -0.85 41.11 6.24
C GLN A 213 -1.35 42.03 5.11
N GLU A 214 -2.58 41.83 4.64
CA GLU A 214 -3.19 42.65 3.57
C GLU A 214 -4.12 43.78 4.07
N GLY A 215 -4.28 43.93 5.40
CA GLY A 215 -5.03 45.03 6.02
C GLY A 215 -6.57 44.92 5.93
N LEU A 216 -7.10 43.73 5.69
CA LEU A 216 -8.54 43.44 5.53
C LEU A 216 -9.24 43.21 6.87
N ASP A 217 -10.48 43.68 7.00
CA ASP A 217 -11.30 43.45 8.19
C ASP A 217 -11.73 41.97 8.29
N THR A 218 -11.66 41.44 9.51
CA THR A 218 -11.73 40.01 9.79
C THR A 218 -13.10 39.38 9.53
N ASP A 219 -14.18 40.14 9.67
CA ASP A 219 -15.55 39.69 9.39
C ASP A 219 -15.92 39.77 7.91
N GLU A 220 -15.37 40.74 7.16
CA GLU A 220 -15.53 40.82 5.69
C GLU A 220 -14.78 39.66 5.01
N ALA A 221 -13.56 39.37 5.47
CA ALA A 221 -12.71 38.30 4.97
C ALA A 221 -13.37 36.90 5.11
N ILE A 222 -14.10 36.66 6.22
CA ILE A 222 -14.84 35.41 6.47
C ILE A 222 -16.09 35.33 5.58
N THR A 223 -16.72 36.46 5.27
CA THR A 223 -17.91 36.52 4.42
C THR A 223 -17.57 36.28 2.94
N GLU A 224 -16.46 36.86 2.46
CA GLU A 224 -15.91 36.59 1.11
C GLU A 224 -15.47 35.13 0.92
N LEU A 225 -14.90 34.50 1.95
CA LEU A 225 -14.56 33.08 1.93
C LEU A 225 -15.78 32.21 1.64
N ASN A 226 -16.94 32.51 2.23
CA ASN A 226 -18.14 31.70 2.07
C ASN A 226 -18.86 31.93 0.73
N GLN A 227 -18.60 33.05 0.06
CA GLN A 227 -19.23 33.40 -1.23
C GLN A 227 -18.34 33.12 -2.45
N SER A 228 -17.01 33.03 -2.25
CA SER A 228 -16.07 32.74 -3.33
C SER A 228 -15.95 31.25 -3.61
N SER A 229 -15.91 30.89 -4.90
CA SER A 229 -15.50 29.56 -5.40
C SER A 229 -14.00 29.29 -5.21
N ASP A 230 -13.32 30.16 -4.48
CA ASP A 230 -11.90 30.08 -4.19
C ASP A 230 -11.58 28.98 -3.17
N THR A 231 -10.50 28.27 -3.46
CA THR A 231 -9.85 27.39 -2.48
C THR A 231 -8.64 28.10 -1.85
N LEU A 232 -8.03 27.47 -0.86
CA LEU A 232 -6.74 27.92 -0.30
C LEU A 232 -5.60 27.90 -1.32
N PHE A 233 -5.73 27.08 -2.36
CA PHE A 233 -4.65 26.82 -3.31
C PHE A 233 -4.87 27.52 -4.65
N SER A 234 -6.12 27.85 -4.98
CA SER A 234 -6.50 28.34 -6.31
C SER A 234 -7.70 29.26 -6.26
N SER A 235 -7.74 30.22 -7.16
CA SER A 235 -8.88 31.10 -7.39
C SER A 235 -9.53 30.81 -8.73
N GLN A 236 -10.84 31.03 -8.82
CA GLN A 236 -11.59 30.93 -10.07
C GLN A 236 -12.12 32.30 -10.48
N ILE A 237 -11.71 32.78 -11.65
CA ILE A 237 -12.21 34.02 -12.26
C ILE A 237 -12.89 33.64 -13.58
N GLY A 238 -14.22 33.62 -13.58
CA GLY A 238 -15.01 33.12 -14.70
C GLY A 238 -14.76 31.62 -14.96
N SER A 239 -14.31 31.28 -16.17
CA SER A 239 -13.97 29.90 -16.56
C SER A 239 -12.51 29.51 -16.29
N ASN A 240 -11.67 30.49 -15.93
CA ASN A 240 -10.23 30.30 -15.73
C ASN A 240 -9.90 30.07 -14.25
N ILE A 241 -8.98 29.15 -14.01
CA ILE A 241 -8.53 28.75 -12.68
C ILE A 241 -7.03 28.99 -12.58
N PHE A 242 -6.61 29.71 -11.54
CA PHE A 242 -5.22 30.07 -11.31
C PHE A 242 -4.76 29.65 -9.92
N LEU A 243 -3.49 29.30 -9.77
CA LEU A 243 -2.89 29.00 -8.47
C LEU A 243 -2.62 30.31 -7.71
N LYS A 244 -2.94 30.33 -6.41
CA LYS A 244 -2.58 31.46 -5.56
C LYS A 244 -1.06 31.51 -5.36
N PRO A 245 -0.43 32.70 -5.44
CA PRO A 245 1.02 32.84 -5.27
C PRO A 245 1.47 32.46 -3.85
N ASN A 246 0.70 32.82 -2.83
CA ASN A 246 0.99 32.55 -1.40
C ASN A 246 0.25 31.30 -0.87
N ARG A 247 -0.01 30.31 -1.73
CA ARG A 247 -0.72 29.09 -1.32
C ARG A 247 0.11 28.26 -0.34
N PRO A 248 -0.51 27.62 0.67
CA PRO A 248 0.19 26.69 1.54
C PRO A 248 0.66 25.45 0.77
N ALA A 249 1.65 24.73 1.31
CA ALA A 249 2.00 23.40 0.83
C ALA A 249 1.13 22.36 1.55
N LEU A 250 0.45 21.49 0.77
CA LEU A 250 -0.28 20.35 1.33
C LEU A 250 0.61 19.12 1.24
N VAL A 251 1.07 18.64 2.40
CA VAL A 251 1.76 17.35 2.49
C VAL A 251 0.73 16.30 2.87
N VAL A 252 0.37 15.45 1.91
CA VAL A 252 -0.48 14.29 2.16
C VAL A 252 0.42 13.08 2.34
N SER A 253 0.41 12.49 3.52
CA SER A 253 1.08 11.23 3.80
C SER A 253 0.04 10.15 4.01
N SER A 254 -0.11 9.25 3.04
CA SER A 254 -0.88 8.03 3.24
C SER A 254 0.04 6.99 3.88
N THR A 255 0.17 7.03 5.20
CA THR A 255 0.67 5.87 5.95
C THR A 255 -0.53 5.02 6.34
N SER A 256 -0.76 3.94 5.62
CA SER A 256 -1.62 2.83 6.04
C SER A 256 -0.76 1.63 6.41
#